data_AF-A0A917K028-F1
#
_entry.id   AF-A0A917K028-F1
#
_cell.length_a   1.000
_cell.length_b   1.000
_cell.length_c   1.000
_cell.angle_alpha   90.00
_cell.angle_beta   90.00
_cell.angle_gamma   90.00
#
_symmetry.space_group_name_H-M   'P 1'
#
loop_
_entity.id
_entity.type
_entity.pdbx_description
1 polymer ?
#
loop_
_entity_poly.entity_id
_entity_poly.type
_entity_poly.pdbx_seq_one_letter_code
_entity_poly.pdbx_strand_id
1 'polypeptide(L)'
;MPGWRDLHASAEVIAQAGRRLEESSRRLAESPEELTTARDALRLLTAVGSRLARQLDTLANAYSTPNQAEPSAVHIALDQAAAAAEDLGNCTKVAAQAIEDEK
;
A
#
# COMPACT_ATOMS: atom_id res chain seq x y z
N MET A 1 -16.10 -0.81 15.19
CA MET A 1 -14.82 -0.06 15.13
C MET A 1 -14.62 0.47 13.71
N PRO A 2 -14.80 1.78 13.46
CA PRO A 2 -14.69 2.36 12.12
C PRO A 2 -13.33 2.13 11.44
N GLY A 3 -12.22 2.25 12.18
CA GLY A 3 -10.86 2.14 11.62
C GLY A 3 -10.53 0.79 10.96
N TRP A 4 -11.00 -0.32 11.55
CA TRP A 4 -10.74 -1.66 11.00
C TRP A 4 -11.47 -1.93 9.67
N ARG A 5 -12.65 -1.33 9.47
CA ARG A 5 -13.38 -1.44 8.19
C ARG A 5 -12.66 -0.68 7.09
N ASP A 6 -12.17 0.52 7.39
CA ASP A 6 -11.45 1.35 6.43
C ASP A 6 -10.09 0.73 6.04
N LEU A 7 -9.45 0.03 6.97
CA LEU A 7 -8.24 -0.75 6.74
C LEU A 7 -8.52 -1.95 5.82
N HIS A 8 -9.60 -2.69 6.07
CA HIS A 8 -10.01 -3.81 5.22
C HIS A 8 -10.28 -3.36 3.78
N ALA A 9 -11.01 -2.25 3.59
CA ALA A 9 -11.26 -1.70 2.26
C ALA A 9 -9.97 -1.33 1.52
N SER A 10 -9.00 -0.69 2.20
CA SER A 10 -7.69 -0.41 1.59
C SER A 10 -6.93 -1.68 1.22
N ALA A 11 -6.95 -2.71 2.07
CA ALA A 11 -6.32 -4.00 1.81
C ALA A 11 -6.94 -4.72 0.60
N GLU A 12 -8.27 -4.67 0.45
CA GLU A 12 -8.95 -5.23 -0.72
C GLU A 12 -8.54 -4.54 -2.02
N VAL A 13 -8.42 -3.20 -2.01
CA VAL A 13 -7.96 -2.45 -3.18
C VAL A 13 -6.51 -2.80 -3.52
N ILE A 14 -5.63 -2.94 -2.52
CA ILE A 14 -4.25 -3.40 -2.75
C ILE A 14 -4.25 -4.79 -3.40
N ALA A 15 -5.04 -5.73 -2.89
CA ALA A 15 -5.11 -7.07 -3.45
C ALA A 15 -5.61 -7.09 -4.90
N GLN A 16 -6.61 -6.27 -5.22
CA GLN A 16 -7.13 -6.12 -6.58
C GLN A 16 -6.09 -5.48 -7.53
N ALA A 17 -5.46 -4.39 -7.10
CA ALA A 17 -4.43 -3.70 -7.87
C ALA A 17 -3.20 -4.59 -8.09
N GLY A 18 -2.80 -5.36 -7.08
CA GLY A 18 -1.71 -6.34 -7.16
C GLY A 18 -1.99 -7.44 -8.20
N ARG A 19 -3.19 -8.01 -8.21
CA ARG A 19 -3.59 -8.99 -9.25
C ARG A 19 -3.55 -8.39 -10.65
N ARG A 20 -4.06 -7.15 -10.82
CA ARG A 20 -4.03 -6.45 -12.10
C ARG A 20 -2.60 -6.18 -12.57
N LEU A 21 -1.72 -5.78 -11.65
CA LEU A 21 -0.30 -5.59 -11.93
C LEU A 21 0.35 -6.90 -12.37
N GLU A 22 0.12 -7.98 -11.63
CA GLU A 22 0.66 -9.31 -11.96
C GLU A 22 0.22 -9.79 -13.35
N GLU A 23 -1.07 -9.68 -13.65
CA GLU A 23 -1.62 -10.05 -14.96
C GLU A 23 -0.99 -9.23 -16.09
N SER A 24 -0.91 -7.91 -15.91
CA SER A 24 -0.33 -7.00 -16.91
C SER A 24 1.17 -7.25 -17.08
N SER A 25 1.87 -7.55 -16.00
CA SER A 25 3.31 -7.83 -15.98
C SER A 25 3.65 -9.06 -16.83
N ARG A 26 2.78 -10.07 -16.83
CA ARG A 26 2.95 -11.28 -17.66
C ARG A 26 2.77 -11.00 -19.15
N ARG A 27 2.02 -9.95 -19.50
CA ARG A 27 1.68 -9.57 -20.88
C ARG A 27 2.41 -8.31 -21.37
N LEU A 28 3.42 -7.82 -20.65
CA LEU A 28 4.13 -6.59 -21.01
C LEU A 28 4.72 -6.60 -22.43
N ALA A 29 5.13 -7.78 -22.92
CA ALA A 29 5.66 -7.94 -24.28
C ALA A 29 4.59 -7.93 -25.37
N GLU A 30 3.31 -8.00 -25.01
CA GLU A 30 2.20 -8.15 -25.95
C GLU A 30 1.67 -6.80 -26.46
N SER A 31 1.70 -5.74 -25.63
CA SER A 31 1.30 -4.40 -26.09
C SER A 31 1.77 -3.24 -25.19
N PRO A 32 1.89 -2.02 -25.77
CA PRO A 32 2.07 -0.78 -24.99
C PRO A 32 0.92 -0.45 -24.02
N GLU A 33 -0.26 -1.03 -24.24
CA GLU A 33 -1.44 -0.87 -23.38
C GLU A 33 -1.26 -1.62 -22.05
N GLU A 34 -0.61 -2.79 -22.07
CA GLU A 34 -0.29 -3.56 -20.86
C GLU A 34 0.74 -2.81 -20.00
N LEU A 35 1.72 -2.15 -20.61
CA LEU A 35 2.67 -1.29 -19.89
C LEU A 35 1.98 -0.10 -19.21
N THR A 36 1.01 0.50 -19.91
CA THR A 36 0.18 1.59 -19.35
C THR A 36 -0.70 1.08 -18.20
N THR A 37 -1.26 -0.11 -18.34
CA THR A 37 -2.07 -0.77 -17.31
C THR A 37 -1.25 -1.11 -16.06
N ALA A 38 -0.05 -1.64 -16.23
CA ALA A 38 0.88 -1.92 -15.13
C ALA A 38 1.25 -0.65 -14.38
N ARG A 39 1.57 0.44 -15.10
CA ARG A 39 1.85 1.75 -14.50
C ARG A 39 0.67 2.30 -13.70
N ASP A 40 -0.54 2.22 -14.25
CA ASP A 40 -1.73 2.72 -13.57
C ASP A 40 -2.06 1.89 -12.30
N ALA A 41 -1.82 0.57 -12.35
CA ALA A 41 -1.90 -0.29 -11.16
C ALA A 41 -0.85 0.08 -10.09
N LEU A 42 0.39 0.38 -10.49
CA LEU A 42 1.45 0.86 -9.59
C LEU A 42 1.12 2.22 -8.94
N ARG A 43 0.54 3.16 -9.70
CA ARG A 43 0.06 4.45 -9.18
C ARG A 43 -1.09 4.27 -8.18
N LEU A 44 -2.01 3.35 -8.45
CA LEU A 44 -3.06 3.00 -7.51
C LEU A 44 -2.49 2.39 -6.21
N LEU A 45 -1.57 1.42 -6.32
CA LEU A 45 -0.89 0.84 -5.17
C LEU A 45 -0.13 1.90 -4.36
N THR A 46 0.49 2.88 -5.01
CA THR A 46 1.14 4.02 -4.36
C THR A 46 0.17 4.79 -3.48
N ALA A 47 -0.95 5.23 -4.06
CA ALA A 47 -1.94 6.03 -3.36
C ALA A 47 -2.58 5.27 -2.19
N VAL A 48 -2.89 3.99 -2.39
CA VAL A 48 -3.55 3.15 -1.38
C VAL A 48 -2.57 2.69 -0.31
N GLY A 49 -1.31 2.42 -0.63
CA GLY A 49 -0.24 2.13 0.34
C GLY A 49 -0.04 3.29 1.32
N SER A 50 0.11 4.52 0.81
CA SER A 50 0.21 5.70 1.68
C SER A 50 -1.06 5.95 2.52
N ARG A 51 -2.25 5.62 1.98
CA ARG A 51 -3.50 5.70 2.75
C ARG A 51 -3.53 4.64 3.86
N LEU A 52 -3.17 3.40 3.55
CA LEU A 52 -3.14 2.29 4.48
C LEU A 52 -2.15 2.56 5.63
N ALA A 53 -0.97 3.09 5.32
CA ALA A 53 0.01 3.50 6.32
C ALA A 53 -0.59 4.47 7.35
N ARG A 54 -1.26 5.53 6.89
CA ARG A 54 -1.95 6.49 7.78
C ARG A 54 -3.07 5.86 8.61
N GLN A 55 -3.83 4.94 8.03
CA GLN A 55 -4.91 4.24 8.74
C GLN A 55 -4.35 3.34 9.84
N LEU A 56 -3.25 2.63 9.56
CA LEU A 56 -2.54 1.77 10.50
C LEU A 56 -1.92 2.57 11.64
N ASP A 57 -1.25 3.69 11.33
CA ASP A 57 -0.70 4.60 12.34
C ASP A 57 -1.80 5.21 13.23
N THR A 58 -2.93 5.62 12.64
CA THR A 58 -4.09 6.08 13.42
C THR A 58 -4.61 4.99 14.37
N LEU A 59 -4.65 3.74 13.92
CA LEU A 59 -5.01 2.59 14.74
C LEU A 59 -3.97 2.34 15.83
N ALA A 60 -2.67 2.34 15.51
CA ALA A 60 -1.58 2.16 16.46
C ALA A 60 -1.69 3.17 17.61
N ASN A 61 -1.94 4.44 17.29
CA ASN A 61 -2.15 5.52 18.25
C ASN A 61 -3.39 5.32 19.14
N ALA A 62 -4.45 4.68 18.64
CA ALA A 62 -5.61 4.31 19.45
C ALA A 62 -5.32 3.17 20.45
N TYR A 63 -4.27 2.38 20.21
CA TYR A 63 -3.77 1.35 21.12
C TYR A 63 -2.59 1.84 21.99
N SER A 64 -2.22 3.12 21.89
CA SER A 64 -1.25 3.75 22.78
C SER A 64 -1.92 4.07 24.12
N THR A 65 -1.38 3.52 25.20
CA THR A 65 -1.86 3.82 26.56
C THR A 65 -0.98 4.90 27.20
N PRO A 66 -1.54 6.06 27.58
CA PRO A 66 -0.78 7.04 28.36
C PRO A 66 -0.31 6.41 29.68
N ASN A 67 0.94 6.66 30.08
CA ASN A 67 1.59 6.15 31.31
C ASN A 67 1.99 4.67 31.34
N GLN A 68 2.03 3.96 30.22
CA GLN A 68 2.76 2.68 30.15
C GLN A 68 4.23 2.90 29.84
N ALA A 69 5.11 2.15 30.51
CA ALA A 69 6.56 2.20 30.29
C ALA A 69 6.96 1.62 28.92
N GLU A 70 6.15 0.71 28.38
CA GLU A 70 6.40 0.07 27.08
C GLU A 70 5.10 0.06 26.23
N PRO A 71 5.20 0.24 24.90
CA PRO A 71 4.06 0.13 24.01
C PRO A 71 3.49 -1.29 24.00
N SER A 72 2.17 -1.41 23.81
CA SER A 72 1.54 -2.72 23.67
C SER A 72 2.01 -3.44 22.41
N ALA A 73 2.01 -4.78 22.41
CA ALA A 73 2.37 -5.57 21.23
C ALA A 73 1.48 -5.26 20.00
N VAL A 74 0.21 -4.89 20.24
CA VAL A 74 -0.72 -4.47 19.18
C VAL A 74 -0.30 -3.13 18.57
N HIS A 75 0.11 -2.16 19.40
CA HIS A 75 0.65 -0.89 18.91
C HIS A 75 1.88 -1.12 18.02
N ILE A 76 2.85 -1.92 18.49
CA ILE A 76 4.07 -2.22 17.74
C ILE A 76 3.75 -2.90 16.39
N ALA A 77 2.84 -3.87 16.39
CA ALA A 77 2.46 -4.57 15.17
C ALA A 77 1.77 -3.65 14.14
N LEU A 78 0.93 -2.72 14.61
CA LEU A 78 0.24 -1.76 13.75
C LEU A 78 1.20 -0.70 13.19
N ASP A 79 2.15 -0.23 14.00
CA ASP A 79 3.21 0.69 13.58
C ASP A 79 4.13 0.06 12.52
N GLN A 80 4.58 -1.18 12.75
CA GLN A 80 5.36 -1.94 11.77
C GLN A 80 4.59 -2.16 10.45
N ALA A 81 3.29 -2.45 10.55
CA ALA A 81 2.44 -2.59 9.37
C ALA A 81 2.29 -1.25 8.63
N ALA A 82 2.22 -0.13 9.36
CA ALA A 82 2.16 1.21 8.76
C ALA A 82 3.43 1.52 7.95
N ALA A 83 4.61 1.25 8.53
CA ALA A 83 5.89 1.40 7.85
C ALA A 83 5.97 0.53 6.59
N ALA A 84 5.56 -0.74 6.66
CA ALA A 84 5.55 -1.63 5.49
C ALA A 84 4.59 -1.14 4.38
N ALA A 85 3.44 -0.56 4.74
CA ALA A 85 2.51 0.01 3.77
C ALA A 85 3.05 1.29 3.11
N GLU A 86 3.81 2.09 3.84
CA GLU A 86 4.52 3.25 3.31
C GLU A 86 5.63 2.84 2.34
N ASP A 87 6.45 1.86 2.73
CA ASP A 87 7.51 1.29 1.89
C ASP A 87 6.94 0.72 0.58
N LEU A 88 5.84 -0.04 0.66
CA LEU A 88 5.13 -0.52 -0.53
C LEU A 88 4.77 0.66 -1.45
N GLY A 89 4.17 1.72 -0.90
CA GLY A 89 3.78 2.89 -1.67
C GLY A 89 4.97 3.58 -2.34
N ASN A 90 6.09 3.71 -1.63
CA ASN A 90 7.33 4.29 -2.15
C ASN A 90 7.94 3.43 -3.27
N CYS A 91 8.00 2.11 -3.09
CA CYS A 91 8.49 1.20 -4.11
C CYS A 91 7.63 1.26 -5.38
N THR A 92 6.31 1.26 -5.25
CA THR A 92 5.42 1.32 -6.42
C THR A 92 5.47 2.67 -7.12
N LYS A 93 5.76 3.76 -6.40
CA LYS A 93 5.99 5.08 -6.99
C LYS A 93 7.24 5.07 -7.88
N VAL A 94 8.34 4.53 -7.37
CA VAL A 94 9.61 4.42 -8.12
C VAL A 94 9.41 3.53 -9.36
N ALA A 95 8.72 2.40 -9.22
CA ALA A 95 8.43 1.52 -10.35
C ALA A 95 7.55 2.21 -11.42
N ALA A 96 6.52 2.97 -11.01
CA ALA A 96 5.69 3.72 -11.95
C ALA A 96 6.50 4.79 -12.70
N GLN A 97 7.41 5.49 -12.01
CA GLN A 97 8.29 6.49 -12.61
C GLN A 97 9.23 5.87 -13.64
N ALA A 98 9.83 4.71 -13.34
CA ALA A 98 10.70 4.02 -14.30
C ALA A 98 9.99 3.70 -15.62
N ILE A 99 8.73 3.29 -15.57
CA ILE A 99 7.91 3.05 -16.78
C ILE A 99 7.64 4.33 -17.57
N GLU A 100 7.55 5.49 -16.90
CA GLU A 100 7.35 6.78 -17.55
C GLU A 100 8.63 7.29 -18.20
N ASP A 101 9.78 7.06 -17.57
CA ASP A 101 11.09 7.49 -18.05
C ASP A 101 11.59 6.68 -19.26
N GLU A 102 11.07 5.45 -19.45
CA GLU A 102 11.36 4.61 -20.63
C GLU A 102 10.54 4.97 -21.88
N LYS A 103 9.57 5.91 -21.79
CA LYS A 103 8.74 6.37 -22.93
C LYS A 103 9.34 7.57 -23.65
#